data_AF-A0A1G5RWA8-F1
#
_entry.id   AF-A0A1G5RWA8-F1
#
_cell.length_a   1.000
_cell.length_b   1.000
_cell.length_c   1.000
_cell.angle_alpha   90.00
_cell.angle_beta   90.00
_cell.angle_gamma   90.00
#
_symmetry.space_group_name_H-M   'P 1'
#
loop_
_entity.id
_entity.type
_entity.pdbx_description
1 polymer ?
#
loop_
_entity_poly.entity_id
_entity_poly.type
_entity_poly.pdbx_seq_one_letter_code
_entity_poly.pdbx_strand_id
1 'polypeptide(L)'
;MTLLLTVFAAIVTTILWYNRKNNDMQLHVLMFMFWGASLMWFVDAIAEYTELGADYFAPAVEDMINDSFLGFSVIAFALIIWVVYLLIKDPKGVVRKSIS
;
A
#
# COMPACT_ATOMS: atom_id res chain seq x y z
N MET A 1 -5.51 2.13 12.53
CA MET A 1 -6.09 1.31 11.42
C MET A 1 -5.27 1.30 10.13
N THR A 2 -4.41 2.30 9.95
CA THR A 2 -3.47 2.44 8.83
C THR A 2 -2.66 1.17 8.56
N LEU A 3 -2.04 0.58 9.60
CA LEU A 3 -1.24 -0.64 9.54
C LEU A 3 -1.99 -1.83 8.91
N LEU A 4 -3.21 -2.11 9.38
CA LEU A 4 -4.02 -3.23 8.88
C LEU A 4 -4.29 -3.09 7.37
N LEU A 5 -4.68 -1.88 6.93
CA LEU A 5 -4.98 -1.61 5.53
C LEU A 5 -3.75 -1.81 4.63
N THR A 6 -2.58 -1.30 5.01
CA THR A 6 -1.37 -1.48 4.19
C THR A 6 -0.81 -2.89 4.24
N VAL A 7 -0.96 -3.62 5.35
CA VAL A 7 -0.58 -5.04 5.41
C VAL A 7 -1.44 -5.86 4.46
N PHE A 8 -2.76 -5.67 4.45
CA PHE A 8 -3.63 -6.34 3.47
C PHE A 8 -3.25 -5.96 2.03
N ALA A 9 -3.01 -4.68 1.74
CA ALA A 9 -2.56 -4.25 0.43
C ALA A 9 -1.20 -4.88 0.03
N ALA A 10 -0.25 -4.98 0.96
CA ALA A 10 1.05 -5.61 0.76
C ALA A 10 0.91 -7.11 0.48
N ILE A 11 0.07 -7.82 1.24
CA ILE A 11 -0.18 -9.25 1.03
C ILE A 11 -0.84 -9.48 -0.32
N VAL A 12 -1.91 -8.75 -0.65
CA VAL A 12 -2.62 -8.90 -1.93
C VAL A 12 -1.68 -8.63 -3.10
N THR A 13 -0.90 -7.55 -3.04
CA THR A 13 0.07 -7.23 -4.10
C THR A 13 1.21 -8.25 -4.18
N THR A 14 1.66 -8.81 -3.07
CA THR A 14 2.64 -9.90 -3.04
C THR A 14 2.08 -11.16 -3.70
N ILE A 15 0.83 -11.53 -3.43
CA ILE A 15 0.18 -12.70 -4.06
C ILE A 15 0.07 -12.48 -5.57
N LEU A 16 -0.41 -11.30 -6.01
CA LEU A 16 -0.52 -10.96 -7.43
C LEU A 16 0.86 -10.92 -8.11
N TRP A 17 1.86 -10.39 -7.41
CA TRP A 17 3.25 -10.38 -7.86
C TRP A 17 3.78 -11.80 -8.01
N TYR A 18 3.61 -12.66 -7.01
CA TYR A 18 4.13 -14.03 -7.00
C TYR A 18 3.53 -14.90 -8.10
N ASN A 19 2.25 -14.70 -8.44
CA ASN A 19 1.55 -15.45 -9.47
C ASN A 19 1.73 -14.90 -10.91
N ARG A 20 2.50 -13.82 -11.11
CA ARG A 20 2.65 -13.20 -12.43
C ARG A 20 3.53 -14.05 -13.35
N LYS A 21 3.12 -14.20 -14.62
CA LYS A 21 3.94 -14.86 -15.65
C LYS A 21 5.11 -13.98 -16.11
N ASN A 22 4.84 -12.69 -16.32
CA ASN A 22 5.80 -11.70 -16.79
C ASN A 22 5.75 -10.44 -15.91
N ASN A 23 6.76 -9.58 -15.99
CA ASN A 23 6.84 -8.35 -15.19
C ASN A 23 6.10 -7.14 -15.80
N ASP A 24 5.16 -7.37 -16.73
CA ASP A 24 4.52 -6.29 -17.50
C ASP A 24 3.69 -5.33 -16.66
N MET A 25 3.18 -5.78 -15.52
CA MET A 25 2.42 -4.93 -14.59
C MET A 25 3.31 -4.29 -13.51
N GLN A 26 4.62 -4.52 -13.53
CA GLN A 26 5.61 -3.92 -12.62
C GLN A 26 5.17 -3.95 -11.13
N LEU A 27 4.49 -5.03 -10.72
CA LEU A 27 3.83 -5.12 -9.40
C LEU A 27 4.81 -5.04 -8.22
N HIS A 28 6.12 -5.23 -8.47
CA HIS A 28 7.16 -5.08 -7.46
C HIS A 28 7.16 -3.66 -6.88
N VAL A 29 6.83 -2.64 -7.68
CA VAL A 29 6.77 -1.25 -7.21
C VAL A 29 5.71 -1.07 -6.13
N LEU A 30 4.48 -1.58 -6.37
CA LEU A 30 3.41 -1.55 -5.36
C LEU A 30 3.76 -2.39 -4.13
N MET A 31 4.27 -3.59 -4.35
CA MET A 31 4.67 -4.50 -3.28
C MET A 31 5.66 -3.83 -2.33
N PHE A 32 6.72 -3.19 -2.84
CA PHE A 32 7.69 -2.50 -2.00
C PHE A 32 7.12 -1.26 -1.30
N MET A 33 6.26 -0.48 -1.96
CA MET A 33 5.60 0.67 -1.31
C MET A 33 4.71 0.23 -0.15
N PHE A 34 3.89 -0.81 -0.34
CA PHE A 34 2.99 -1.27 0.72
C PHE A 34 3.71 -1.98 1.86
N TRP A 35 4.76 -2.77 1.60
CA TRP A 35 5.59 -3.30 2.68
C TRP A 35 6.33 -2.21 3.44
N GLY A 36 6.85 -1.19 2.75
CA GLY A 36 7.49 -0.04 3.40
C GLY A 36 6.53 0.72 4.32
N ALA A 37 5.31 1.02 3.86
CA ALA A 37 4.28 1.65 4.68
C ALA A 37 3.84 0.75 5.85
N SER A 38 3.72 -0.56 5.64
CA SER A 38 3.38 -1.52 6.69
C SER A 38 4.45 -1.55 7.78
N LEU A 39 5.74 -1.53 7.42
CA LEU A 39 6.84 -1.51 8.38
C LEU A 39 6.87 -0.20 9.19
N MET A 40 6.63 0.94 8.54
CA MET A 40 6.53 2.23 9.23
C MET A 40 5.43 2.19 10.30
N TRP A 41 4.20 1.87 9.90
CA TRP A 41 3.08 1.85 10.86
C TRP A 41 3.14 0.70 11.86
N PHE A 42 3.94 -0.33 11.60
CA PHE A 42 4.21 -1.36 12.58
C PHE A 42 5.07 -0.83 13.73
N VAL A 43 6.06 0.02 13.42
CA VAL A 43 6.86 0.69 14.46
C VAL A 43 5.98 1.66 15.26
N ASP A 44 5.13 2.44 14.59
CA ASP A 44 4.18 3.34 15.26
C ASP A 44 3.25 2.56 16.20
N ALA A 45 2.71 1.42 15.75
CA ALA A 45 1.86 0.55 16.57
C ALA A 45 2.58 0.01 17.81
N ILE A 46 3.87 -0.35 17.71
CA ILE A 46 4.66 -0.77 18.88
C ILE A 46 4.83 0.39 19.85
N ALA A 47 5.18 1.58 19.35
CA ALA A 47 5.37 2.76 20.19
C ALA A 47 4.08 3.14 20.94
N GLU A 48 2.96 3.22 20.24
CA GLU A 48 1.65 3.51 20.85
C GLU A 48 1.26 2.45 21.88
N TYR A 49 1.50 1.17 21.59
CA TYR A 49 1.24 0.09 22.55
C TYR A 49 2.12 0.21 23.81
N THR A 50 3.37 0.67 23.70
CA THR A 50 4.21 0.88 24.90
C THR A 50 3.73 2.00 25.81
N GLU A 51 3.00 2.99 25.26
CA GLU A 51 2.47 4.11 26.01
C GLU A 51 1.07 3.82 26.57
N LEU A 52 0.19 3.23 25.77
CA LEU A 52 -1.22 3.00 26.10
C LEU A 52 -1.51 1.59 26.68
N GLY A 53 -0.60 0.65 26.49
CA GLY A 53 -0.81 -0.74 26.90
C GLY A 53 -2.05 -1.34 26.26
N ALA A 54 -2.94 -1.92 27.07
CA ALA A 54 -4.15 -2.57 26.59
C ALA A 54 -5.15 -1.61 25.93
N ASP A 55 -5.12 -0.32 26.30
CA ASP A 55 -6.04 0.69 25.77
C ASP A 55 -5.80 0.97 24.28
N TYR A 56 -4.63 0.61 23.75
CA TYR A 56 -4.33 0.62 22.32
C TYR A 56 -5.38 -0.14 21.48
N PHE A 57 -5.92 -1.23 22.02
CA PHE A 57 -6.92 -2.06 21.31
C PHE A 57 -8.35 -1.55 21.44
N ALA A 58 -8.58 -0.47 22.20
CA ALA A 58 -9.86 0.16 22.39
C ALA A 58 -9.84 1.66 21.98
N PRO A 59 -9.42 1.98 20.73
CA PRO A 59 -9.36 3.37 20.29
C PRO A 59 -10.77 3.97 20.18
N ALA A 60 -10.85 5.29 20.29
CA ALA A 60 -12.09 5.99 20.01
C ALA A 60 -12.49 5.79 18.53
N VAL A 61 -13.80 5.75 18.27
CA VAL A 61 -14.34 5.50 16.92
C VAL A 61 -13.90 6.58 15.93
N GLU A 62 -13.81 7.83 16.36
CA GLU A 62 -13.38 8.95 15.52
C GLU A 62 -11.92 8.79 15.06
N ASP A 63 -11.02 8.46 15.99
CA ASP A 63 -9.61 8.20 15.68
C ASP A 63 -9.46 7.01 14.74
N MET A 64 -10.22 5.93 14.99
CA MET A 64 -10.23 4.75 14.14
C MET A 64 -10.67 5.06 12.70
N ILE A 65 -11.68 5.93 12.52
CA ILE A 65 -12.17 6.36 11.20
C ILE A 65 -11.12 7.24 10.51
N ASN A 66 -10.54 8.19 11.23
CA ASN A 66 -9.52 9.08 10.67
C ASN A 66 -8.28 8.31 10.19
N ASP A 67 -7.80 7.38 11.00
CA ASP A 67 -6.73 6.45 10.62
C ASP A 67 -7.07 5.62 9.39
N SER A 68 -8.31 5.13 9.31
CA SER A 68 -8.75 4.34 8.16
C SER A 68 -8.75 5.20 6.90
N PHE A 69 -9.22 6.44 6.99
CA PHE A 69 -9.19 7.40 5.89
C PHE A 69 -7.75 7.69 5.43
N LEU A 70 -6.83 7.87 6.37
CA LEU A 70 -5.41 8.05 6.06
C LEU A 70 -4.84 6.79 5.37
N GLY A 71 -5.14 5.60 5.87
CA GLY A 71 -4.72 4.33 5.26
C GLY A 71 -5.22 4.17 3.82
N PHE A 72 -6.49 4.47 3.56
CA PHE A 72 -7.03 4.47 2.19
C PHE A 72 -6.39 5.53 1.29
N SER A 73 -6.11 6.72 1.83
CA SER A 73 -5.44 7.80 1.10
C SER A 73 -4.04 7.38 0.64
N VAL A 74 -3.28 6.71 1.51
CA VAL A 74 -1.95 6.18 1.16
C VAL A 74 -2.06 5.08 0.10
N ILE A 75 -3.05 4.19 0.21
CA ILE A 75 -3.29 3.15 -0.81
C ILE A 75 -3.60 3.78 -2.17
N ALA A 76 -4.51 4.76 -2.21
CA ALA A 76 -4.85 5.47 -3.43
C ALA A 76 -3.64 6.18 -4.03
N PHE A 77 -2.83 6.84 -3.20
CA PHE A 77 -1.63 7.54 -3.65
C PHE A 77 -0.57 6.59 -4.24
N ALA A 78 -0.31 5.46 -3.57
CA ALA A 78 0.59 4.43 -4.09
C ALA A 78 0.12 3.85 -5.43
N LEU A 79 -1.19 3.63 -5.60
CA LEU A 79 -1.77 3.20 -6.87
C LEU A 79 -1.59 4.24 -7.98
N ILE A 80 -1.77 5.53 -7.68
CA ILE A 80 -1.54 6.62 -8.64
C ILE A 80 -0.07 6.64 -9.08
N ILE A 81 0.88 6.58 -8.14
CA ILE A 81 2.32 6.53 -8.45
C ILE A 81 2.63 5.34 -9.35
N TRP A 82 2.08 4.16 -9.03
CA TRP A 82 2.28 2.96 -9.83
C TRP A 82 1.69 3.07 -11.23
N VAL A 83 0.49 3.64 -11.40
CA VAL A 83 -0.11 3.89 -12.72
C VAL A 83 0.78 4.82 -13.54
N VAL A 84 1.26 5.93 -12.96
CA VAL A 84 2.17 6.85 -13.64
C VAL A 84 3.46 6.13 -14.05
N TYR A 85 4.04 5.34 -13.14
CA TYR A 85 5.23 4.54 -13.43
C TYR A 85 5.01 3.56 -14.59
N LEU A 86 3.87 2.86 -14.61
CA LEU A 86 3.50 1.95 -15.68
C LEU A 86 3.34 2.64 -17.03
N LEU A 87 2.69 3.80 -17.06
CA LEU A 87 2.47 4.56 -18.29
C LEU A 87 3.79 5.10 -18.87
N ILE A 88 4.74 5.50 -18.01
CA ILE A 88 6.06 5.97 -18.43
C ILE A 88 6.92 4.81 -18.96
N LYS A 89 6.96 3.69 -18.24
CA LYS A 89 7.77 2.52 -18.64
C LYS A 89 7.17 1.80 -19.85
N ASP A 90 5.85 1.82 -19.98
CA ASP A 90 5.06 1.20 -21.04
C ASP A 90 5.60 -0.18 -21.47
N PRO A 91 5.77 -1.14 -20.55
CA PRO A 91 6.40 -2.43 -20.85
C PRO A 91 5.65 -3.24 -21.91
N LYS A 92 4.35 -2.97 -22.11
CA LYS A 92 3.51 -3.58 -23.15
C LYS A 92 3.50 -2.80 -24.48
N GLY A 93 4.07 -1.60 -24.50
CA GLY A 93 4.06 -0.70 -25.66
C GLY A 93 2.67 -0.17 -26.03
N VAL A 94 1.69 -0.22 -25.13
CA VAL A 94 0.29 0.13 -25.43
C VAL A 94 0.15 1.64 -25.62
N VAL A 95 0.82 2.43 -24.78
CA VAL A 95 0.79 3.89 -24.89
C VAL A 95 1.44 4.33 -26.19
N ARG A 96 2.63 3.78 -26.50
CA ARG A 96 3.36 4.12 -27.73
C ARG A 96 2.58 3.78 -28.99
N LYS A 97 1.93 2.61 -29.04
CA LYS A 97 1.08 2.18 -30.18
C LYS A 97 -0.16 3.04 -30.38
N SER A 98 -0.63 3.74 -29.34
CA SER A 98 -1.85 4.56 -29.41
C SER A 98 -1.59 5.98 -29.93
N ILE A 99 -0.31 6.38 -30.01
CA ILE A 99 0.12 7.74 -30.40
C ILE A 99 0.83 7.74 -31.78
N SER A 100 1.25 6.56 -32.26
CA SER A 100 1.83 6.34 -33.60
C SER A 100 0.76 6.10 -34.66
#